data_AF-A0A183D6V0-F1
#
_entry.id   AF-A0A183D6V0-F1
#
_cell.length_a   1.000
_cell.length_b   1.000
_cell.length_c   1.000
_cell.angle_alpha   90.00
_cell.angle_beta   90.00
_cell.angle_gamma   90.00
#
_symmetry.space_group_name_H-M   'P 1'
#
loop_
_entity.id
_entity.type
_entity.pdbx_description
1 polymer ?
#
loop_
_entity_poly.entity_id
_entity_poly.type
_entity_poly.pdbx_seq_one_letter_code
_entity_poly.pdbx_strand_id
1 'polypeptide(L)'
;MLVEQWKRTQGPVLLHHAIVHKFVQNADLRTKLLETGNALLAHTYERDNIFATGCDKDKMMEWAKNNNGQIIKIPTKIDTGTLVYIPLVGEGKNILGCINMKVI
;
A
#
# COMPACT_ATOMS: atom_id res chain seq x y z
N MET A 1 -9.68 -14.58 -17.03
CA MET A 1 -9.03 -13.33 -16.58
C MET A 1 -7.62 -13.66 -16.18
N LEU A 2 -6.61 -12.99 -16.75
CA LEU A 2 -5.21 -13.19 -16.37
C LEU A 2 -4.95 -12.60 -14.97
N VAL A 3 -4.03 -13.19 -14.22
CA VAL A 3 -3.67 -12.75 -12.86
C VAL A 3 -3.34 -11.24 -12.84
N GLU A 4 -2.57 -10.76 -13.81
CA GLU A 4 -2.17 -9.35 -13.89
C GLU A 4 -3.34 -8.40 -14.15
N GLN A 5 -4.36 -8.84 -14.89
CA GLN A 5 -5.57 -8.06 -15.09
C GLN A 5 -6.42 -8.03 -13.81
N TRP A 6 -6.50 -9.14 -13.09
CA TRP A 6 -7.21 -9.21 -11.80
C TRP A 6 -6.56 -8.30 -10.75
N LYS A 7 -5.22 -8.29 -10.65
CA LYS A 7 -4.46 -7.41 -9.76
C LYS A 7 -4.72 -5.92 -9.99
N ARG A 8 -5.09 -5.54 -11.22
CA ARG A 8 -5.39 -4.15 -11.61
C ARG A 8 -6.88 -3.80 -11.55
N THR A 9 -7.73 -4.76 -11.22
CA THR A 9 -9.18 -4.58 -11.19
C THR A 9 -9.76 -4.97 -9.84
N GLN A 10 -10.19 -6.22 -9.69
CA GLN A 10 -10.90 -6.69 -8.49
C GLN A 10 -9.96 -6.88 -7.28
N GLY A 11 -8.68 -7.17 -7.51
CA GLY A 11 -7.72 -7.48 -6.46
C GLY A 11 -7.65 -6.43 -5.35
N PRO A 12 -7.43 -5.14 -5.67
CA PRO A 12 -7.33 -4.08 -4.65
C PRO A 12 -8.62 -3.88 -3.85
N VAL A 13 -9.79 -4.03 -4.48
CA VAL A 13 -11.10 -3.89 -3.80
C VAL A 13 -11.30 -5.03 -2.80
N LEU A 14 -11.03 -6.26 -3.22
CA LEU A 14 -11.14 -7.44 -2.36
C LEU A 14 -10.10 -7.40 -1.23
N LEU A 15 -8.88 -6.96 -1.52
CA LEU A 15 -7.82 -6.81 -0.53
C LEU A 15 -8.19 -5.75 0.50
N HIS A 16 -8.72 -4.60 0.09
CA HIS A 16 -9.20 -3.57 1.02
C HIS A 16 -10.27 -4.15 1.97
N HIS A 17 -11.26 -4.87 1.45
CA HIS A 17 -12.28 -5.53 2.27
C HIS A 17 -11.66 -6.52 3.27
N ALA A 18 -10.76 -7.39 2.81
CA ALA A 18 -10.08 -8.37 3.68
C ALA A 18 -9.24 -7.70 4.77
N ILE A 19 -8.53 -6.62 4.45
CA ILE A 19 -7.69 -5.88 5.41
C ILE A 19 -8.55 -5.18 6.46
N VAL A 20 -9.66 -4.54 6.07
CA VAL A 20 -10.62 -3.96 7.03
C VAL A 20 -11.09 -5.03 8.00
N HIS A 21 -11.50 -6.20 7.51
CA HIS A 21 -11.95 -7.29 8.38
C HIS A 21 -10.84 -7.85 9.27
N LYS A 22 -9.60 -7.97 8.78
CA LYS A 22 -8.45 -8.40 9.57
C LYS A 22 -8.26 -7.54 10.82
N PHE A 23 -8.36 -6.22 10.70
CA PHE A 23 -8.19 -5.29 11.83
C PHE A 23 -9.46 -5.09 12.67
N VAL A 24 -10.65 -5.32 12.10
CA VAL A 24 -11.90 -5.38 12.89
C VAL A 24 -11.89 -6.60 13.81
N GLN A 25 -11.52 -7.76 13.27
CA GLN A 25 -11.56 -9.05 13.98
C GLN A 25 -10.46 -9.21 15.04
N ASN A 26 -9.33 -8.50 14.91
CA ASN A 26 -8.21 -8.63 15.83
C ASN A 26 -7.81 -7.26 16.40
N ALA A 27 -8.15 -7.04 17.67
CA ALA A 27 -7.88 -5.78 18.37
C ALA A 27 -6.38 -5.48 18.50
N ASP A 28 -5.54 -6.48 18.77
CA ASP A 28 -4.10 -6.29 18.92
C ASP A 28 -3.44 -5.83 17.62
N LEU A 29 -3.85 -6.42 16.49
CA LEU A 29 -3.38 -5.98 15.18
C LEU A 29 -3.82 -4.55 14.88
N ARG A 30 -5.05 -4.19 15.25
CA ARG A 30 -5.57 -2.83 15.07
C ARG A 30 -4.79 -1.82 15.90
N THR A 31 -4.49 -2.15 17.16
CA THR A 31 -3.65 -1.31 18.03
C THR A 31 -2.27 -1.11 17.42
N LYS A 32 -1.61 -2.19 16.96
CA LYS A 32 -0.30 -2.08 16.29
C LYS A 32 -0.34 -1.26 15.01
N LEU A 33 -1.44 -1.31 14.25
CA LEU A 33 -1.61 -0.46 13.07
C LEU A 33 -1.73 1.02 13.47
N LEU A 34 -2.56 1.32 14.48
CA LEU A 34 -2.73 2.68 15.02
C LEU A 34 -1.42 3.26 15.57
N GLU A 35 -0.59 2.44 16.22
CA GLU A 35 0.74 2.83 16.73
C GLU A 35 1.70 3.29 15.62
N THR A 36 1.45 2.93 14.37
CA THR A 36 2.25 3.43 13.24
C THR A 36 2.00 4.91 12.93
N GLY A 37 0.91 5.49 13.44
CA GLY A 37 0.59 6.90 13.33
C GLY A 37 0.61 7.40 11.88
N ASN A 38 1.40 8.45 11.63
CA ASN A 38 1.53 9.07 10.31
C ASN A 38 2.69 8.50 9.47
N ALA A 39 3.23 7.33 9.84
CA ALA A 39 4.32 6.72 9.10
C ALA A 39 3.86 6.20 7.73
N LEU A 40 4.74 6.29 6.73
CA LEU A 40 4.55 5.61 5.46
C LEU A 40 4.75 4.10 5.66
N LEU A 41 3.69 3.32 5.48
CA LEU A 41 3.76 1.86 5.52
C LEU A 41 4.21 1.32 4.15
N ALA A 42 5.43 0.80 4.08
CA ALA A 42 6.03 0.28 2.85
C ALA A 42 6.18 -1.25 2.89
N HIS A 43 5.49 -1.96 2.00
CA HIS A 43 5.67 -3.40 1.83
C HIS A 43 6.79 -3.66 0.81
N THR A 44 7.97 -4.08 1.27
CA THR A 44 9.13 -4.29 0.39
C THR A 44 9.12 -5.68 -0.20
N TYR A 45 8.91 -5.78 -1.52
CA TYR A 45 9.00 -7.02 -2.27
C TYR A 45 9.29 -6.73 -3.75
N GLU A 46 10.44 -7.22 -4.22
CA GLU A 46 11.01 -6.90 -5.54
C GLU A 46 10.16 -7.42 -6.71
N ARG A 47 9.39 -8.49 -6.48
CA ARG A 47 8.62 -9.18 -7.53
C ARG A 47 7.18 -8.70 -7.63
N ASP A 48 6.80 -7.66 -6.88
CA ASP A 48 5.46 -7.06 -6.93
C ASP A 48 5.56 -5.54 -6.94
N ASN A 49 5.29 -4.94 -8.09
CA ASN A 49 5.25 -3.48 -8.25
C ASN A 49 3.82 -2.90 -8.16
N ILE A 50 2.82 -3.71 -7.84
CA ILE A 50 1.42 -3.30 -7.68
C ILE A 50 1.10 -3.18 -6.19
N PHE A 51 1.14 -4.28 -5.44
CA PHE A 51 0.79 -4.26 -4.02
C PHE A 51 1.98 -3.90 -3.12
N ALA A 52 3.20 -4.13 -3.60
CA ALA A 52 4.43 -3.84 -2.88
C ALA A 52 5.21 -2.68 -3.55
N THR A 53 6.36 -2.31 -2.98
CA THR A 53 7.23 -1.23 -3.46
C THR A 53 8.04 -1.61 -4.69
N GLY A 54 7.96 -2.85 -5.19
CA GLY A 54 8.73 -3.32 -6.34
C GLY A 54 10.25 -3.35 -6.11
N CYS A 55 10.70 -3.16 -4.87
CA CYS A 55 12.13 -3.14 -4.52
C CYS A 55 12.36 -3.76 -3.13
N ASP A 56 13.61 -4.07 -2.86
CA ASP A 56 14.07 -4.54 -1.55
C ASP A 56 14.11 -3.41 -0.51
N LYS A 57 14.49 -3.78 0.71
CA LYS A 57 14.59 -2.84 1.84
C LYS A 57 15.64 -1.76 1.61
N ASP A 58 16.81 -2.09 1.08
CA ASP A 58 17.93 -1.15 1.00
C ASP A 58 17.62 -0.06 -0.03
N LYS A 59 17.10 -0.44 -1.19
CA LYS A 59 16.59 0.49 -2.21
C LYS A 59 15.43 1.33 -1.68
N MET A 60 14.52 0.75 -0.90
CA MET A 60 13.40 1.50 -0.33
C MET A 60 13.89 2.55 0.67
N MET A 61 14.92 2.25 1.45
CA MET A 61 15.53 3.21 2.37
C MET A 61 16.26 4.34 1.64
N GLU A 62 16.94 4.03 0.53
CA GLU A 62 17.53 5.05 -0.34
C GLU A 62 16.45 5.96 -0.95
N TRP A 63 15.37 5.36 -1.48
CA TRP A 63 14.23 6.11 -1.98
C TRP A 63 13.65 7.04 -0.91
N ALA A 64 13.47 6.56 0.32
CA ALA A 64 12.94 7.36 1.41
C ALA A 64 13.83 8.56 1.76
N LYS A 65 15.17 8.38 1.74
CA LYS A 65 16.12 9.48 1.93
C LYS A 65 16.01 10.52 0.82
N ASN A 66 15.96 10.08 -0.43
CA ASN A 66 15.89 10.98 -1.59
C ASN A 66 14.55 11.71 -1.71
N ASN A 67 13.48 11.15 -1.13
CA ASN A 67 12.14 11.74 -1.12
C ASN A 67 11.78 12.38 0.23
N ASN A 68 12.76 12.58 1.11
CA ASN A 68 12.52 13.21 2.41
C ASN A 68 11.97 14.63 2.24
N GLY A 69 10.91 14.95 2.98
CA GLY A 69 10.22 16.24 2.89
C GLY A 69 9.27 16.38 1.69
N GLN A 70 9.17 15.39 0.81
CA GLN A 70 8.20 15.42 -0.29
C GLN A 70 6.80 15.03 0.17
N ILE A 71 5.78 15.62 -0.48
CA ILE A 71 4.37 15.32 -0.22
C ILE A 71 3.90 14.24 -1.20
N ILE A 72 3.52 13.07 -0.65
CA ILE A 72 2.92 11.97 -1.42
C ILE A 72 1.40 12.10 -1.38
N LYS A 73 0.77 12.32 -2.54
CA LYS A 73 -0.69 12.42 -2.65
C LYS A 73 -1.28 11.05 -2.96
N ILE A 74 -2.06 10.51 -2.03
CA ILE A 74 -2.76 9.21 -2.19
C ILE A 74 -4.26 9.49 -2.39
N PRO A 75 -4.92 8.92 -3.42
CA PRO A 75 -6.35 9.06 -3.63
C PRO A 75 -7.16 8.67 -2.39
N THR A 76 -8.24 9.40 -2.07
CA THR A 76 -9.09 9.09 -0.90
C THR A 76 -9.74 7.71 -1.00
N LYS A 77 -10.22 7.36 -2.19
CA LYS A 77 -10.82 6.06 -2.50
C LYS A 77 -9.84 5.21 -3.31
N ILE A 78 -9.71 3.94 -2.97
CA ILE A 78 -8.92 2.95 -3.74
C ILE A 78 -9.90 2.03 -4.46
N ASP A 79 -10.10 2.26 -5.74
CA ASP A 79 -10.90 1.43 -6.64
C ASP A 79 -10.26 1.37 -8.04
N THR A 80 -10.85 0.60 -8.94
CA THR A 80 -10.31 0.38 -10.29
C THR A 80 -10.04 1.66 -11.08
N GLY A 81 -10.78 2.75 -10.84
CA GLY A 81 -10.58 4.03 -11.51
C GLY A 81 -9.46 4.87 -10.89
N THR A 82 -9.17 4.69 -9.60
CA THR A 82 -8.21 5.52 -8.88
C THR A 82 -6.80 4.94 -8.78
N LEU A 83 -6.63 3.64 -9.02
CA LEU A 83 -5.32 2.96 -8.95
C LEU A 83 -4.24 3.63 -9.79
N VAL A 84 -4.61 4.19 -10.94
CA VAL A 84 -3.66 4.83 -11.87
C VAL A 84 -2.99 6.05 -11.25
N TYR A 85 -3.69 6.73 -10.33
CA TYR A 85 -3.25 7.96 -9.67
C TYR A 85 -2.44 7.71 -8.39
N ILE A 86 -2.34 6.45 -7.94
CA ILE A 86 -1.44 6.11 -6.83
C ILE A 86 0.00 6.36 -7.30
N PRO A 87 0.80 7.18 -6.59
CA PRO A 87 2.18 7.45 -6.98
C PRO A 87 3.06 6.21 -6.81
N LEU A 88 4.29 6.27 -7.34
CA LEU A 88 5.28 5.26 -7.04
C LEU A 88 5.93 5.53 -5.67
N VAL A 89 6.12 4.46 -4.91
CA VAL A 89 6.84 4.41 -3.64
C VAL A 89 7.91 3.32 -3.80
N GLY A 90 9.16 3.74 -3.97
CA GLY A 90 10.21 2.88 -4.51
C GLY A 90 10.03 2.71 -6.03
N GLU A 91 9.98 1.46 -6.48
CA GLU A 91 9.80 1.07 -7.89
C GLU A 91 8.35 0.61 -8.21
N GLY A 92 7.46 0.64 -7.20
CA GLY A 92 6.10 0.09 -7.27
C GLY A 92 5.04 0.99 -6.64
N LYS A 93 3.77 0.58 -6.73
CA LYS A 93 2.61 1.36 -6.27
C LYS A 93 2.32 1.21 -4.77
N ASN A 94 2.86 0.18 -4.11
CA ASN A 94 2.68 -0.07 -2.68
C ASN A 94 1.20 0.01 -2.24
N ILE A 95 0.28 -0.55 -3.04
CA ILE A 95 -1.16 -0.45 -2.79
C ILE A 95 -1.55 -1.04 -1.43
N LEU A 96 -0.91 -2.13 -0.99
CA LEU A 96 -1.19 -2.73 0.32
C LEU A 96 -0.84 -1.76 1.46
N GLY A 97 0.29 -1.07 1.36
CA GLY A 97 0.66 -0.02 2.31
C GLY A 97 -0.36 1.12 2.35
N CYS A 98 -0.80 1.58 1.17
CA CYS A 98 -1.84 2.61 1.05
C CYS A 98 -3.18 2.19 1.65
N ILE A 99 -3.57 0.92 1.46
CA ILE A 99 -4.78 0.35 2.06
C ILE A 99 -4.64 0.35 3.58
N ASN A 100 -3.54 -0.16 4.14
CA ASN A 100 -3.33 -0.20 5.59
C ASN A 100 -3.40 1.20 6.24
N MET A 101 -2.78 2.22 5.62
CA MET A 101 -2.83 3.60 6.14
C MET A 101 -4.23 4.23 6.12
N LYS A 102 -5.17 3.65 5.37
CA LYS A 102 -6.57 4.10 5.29
C LYS A 102 -7.52 3.25 6.12
N VAL A 103 -7.04 2.12 6.64
CA VAL A 103 -7.87 1.22 7.44
C VAL A 103 -7.80 1.70 8.87
N ILE A 104 -8.64 2.67 9.22
CA ILE A 104 -9.11 3.06 10.57
C ILE A 104 -10.30 4.01 10.35
#